data_AF-A0A0F3IU15-F1
#
_entry.id   AF-A0A0F3IU15-F1
#
_cell.length_a   1.000
_cell.length_b   1.000
_cell.length_c   1.000
_cell.angle_alpha   90.00
_cell.angle_beta   90.00
_cell.angle_gamma   90.00
#
_symmetry.space_group_name_H-M   'P 1'
#
loop_
_entity.id
_entity.type
_entity.pdbx_description
1 polymer ?
#
loop_
_entity_poly.entity_id
_entity_poly.type
_entity_poly.pdbx_seq_one_letter_code
_entity_poly.pdbx_strand_id
1 'polypeptide(L)' 'MADAFIGEIRMFPFGYNPIGWYACNGQRMVLQQYQALYALLGSRFGGDNQTYFNLPNLNGRIPVDAGISSTTGTQYVFAQ' A
#
# COMPACT_ATOMS: atom_id res chain seq x y z
N MET A 1 14.05 15.84 10.87
CA MET A 1 12.89 15.01 11.24
C MET A 1 12.32 14.40 9.97
N ALA A 2 12.22 13.08 9.91
CA ALA A 2 11.46 12.38 8.87
C ALA A 2 10.41 11.55 9.60
N ASP A 3 9.38 12.23 10.11
CA ASP A 3 8.26 11.60 10.78
C ASP A 3 7.55 10.70 9.75
N ALA A 4 7.48 9.40 10.03
CA ALA A 4 6.79 8.45 9.17
C ALA A 4 5.28 8.60 9.39
N PHE A 5 4.54 8.87 8.32
CA PHE A 5 3.09 8.91 8.38
C PHE A 5 2.50 7.50 8.22
N ILE A 6 1.40 7.23 8.92
CA ILE A 6 0.63 6.01 8.72
C ILE A 6 0.10 6.02 7.28
N GLY A 7 0.30 4.91 6.55
CA GLY A 7 -0.09 4.79 5.15
C GLY A 7 0.97 5.28 4.15
N GLU A 8 2.14 5.74 4.61
CA GLU A 8 3.26 6.05 3.72
C GLU A 8 3.82 4.77 3.08
N ILE A 9 4.10 4.83 1.78
CA ILE A 9 4.79 3.77 1.04
C ILE A 9 6.19 4.27 0.73
N ARG A 10 7.21 3.60 1.27
CA ARG A 10 8.62 3.94 1.05
C ARG A 10 9.38 2.73 0.53
N MET A 11 10.20 2.96 -0.49
CA MET A 11 11.13 1.95 -0.99
C MET A 11 12.35 1.92 -0.08
N PHE A 12 12.64 0.75 0.47
CA PHE A 12 13.84 0.51 1.26
C PHE A 12 14.84 -0.30 0.43
N PRO A 13 16.14 0.06 0.44
CA PRO A 13 17.17 -0.69 -0.29
C PRO A 13 17.56 -2.01 0.40
N PHE A 14 17.02 -2.29 1.59
CA PHE A 14 17.28 -3.49 2.38
C PHE A 14 16.07 -4.43 2.37
N GLY A 15 16.33 -5.74 2.39
CA GLY A 15 15.29 -6.79 2.34
C GLY A 15 14.60 -7.10 3.67
N TYR A 16 14.70 -6.21 4.67
CA TYR A 16 14.03 -6.36 5.97
C TYR A 16 13.08 -5.19 6.22
N ASN A 17 12.03 -5.45 7.00
CA ASN A 17 11.06 -4.44 7.38
C ASN A 17 11.47 -3.78 8.70
N PRO A 18 11.67 -2.45 8.75
CA PRO A 18 11.86 -1.75 10.00
C PRO A 18 10.61 -1.82 10.90
N ILE A 19 10.79 -1.58 12.20
CA ILE A 19 9.69 -1.58 13.18
C ILE A 19 8.62 -0.55 12.77
N GLY A 20 7.36 -0.98 12.76
CA GLY A 20 6.23 -0.15 12.32
C GLY A 20 5.99 -0.15 10.81
N TRP A 21 6.83 -0.84 10.03
CA TRP A 21 6.66 -0.98 8.59
C TRP A 21 6.31 -2.41 8.19
N TYR A 22 5.45 -2.53 7.19
CA TYR A 22 5.06 -3.79 6.60
C TYR A 22 5.43 -3.84 5.12
N ALA A 23 5.72 -5.04 4.64
CA ALA A 23 6.16 -5.26 3.28
C ALA A 23 4.92 -5.13 2.41
N CYS A 24 5.03 -4.38 1.32
CA CYS A 24 3.98 -4.31 0.31
C CYS A 24 4.06 -5.58 -0.56
N ASN A 25 3.70 -6.74 0.00
CA ASN A 25 3.74 -8.04 -0.67
C ASN A 25 2.35 -8.68 -0.86
N GLY A 26 1.26 -7.96 -0.57
CA GLY A 26 -0.08 -8.55 -0.57
C GLY A 26 -0.47 -9.26 0.73
N GLN A 27 0.31 -9.14 1.81
CA GLN A 27 0.00 -9.81 3.08
C GLN A 27 -1.33 -9.32 3.68
N ARG A 28 -2.05 -10.26 4.27
CA ARG A 28 -3.29 -10.02 5.01
C ARG A 28 -3.00 -9.45 6.39
N MET A 29 -3.66 -8.35 6.73
CA MET A 29 -3.55 -7.63 7.99
C MET A 29 -4.91 -7.64 8.71
N VAL A 30 -4.89 -7.84 10.03
CA VAL A 30 -6.11 -7.82 10.84
C VAL A 30 -6.59 -6.38 11.01
N LEU A 31 -7.82 -6.11 10.57
CA LEU A 31 -8.38 -4.76 10.57
C LEU A 31 -8.43 -4.16 11.98
N GLN A 32 -8.81 -4.95 12.99
CA GLN A 32 -8.87 -4.51 14.38
C GLN A 32 -7.54 -3.97 14.92
N GLN A 33 -6.40 -4.49 14.48
CA GLN A 33 -5.08 -3.99 14.91
C GLN A 33 -4.62 -2.77 14.12
N TYR A 34 -5.05 -2.62 12.87
CA TYR A 34 -4.55 -1.59 11.96
C TYR A 34 -5.66 -0.68 11.42
N GLN A 35 -6.60 -0.28 12.29
CA GLN A 35 -7.74 0.55 11.91
C GLN A 35 -7.34 1.88 11.26
N ALA A 36 -6.29 2.54 11.76
CA ALA A 36 -5.80 3.79 11.19
C ALA A 36 -5.27 3.61 9.76
N LEU A 37 -4.58 2.49 9.50
CA LEU A 37 -4.05 2.15 8.18
C LEU A 37 -5.19 1.75 7.22
N TYR A 38 -6.17 1.00 7.72
CA TYR A 38 -7.40 0.66 6.97
C TYR A 38 -8.24 1.90 6.63
N ALA A 39 -8.31 2.92 7.49
CA ALA A 39 -9.04 4.16 7.18
C ALA A 39 -8.47 4.89 5.94
N LEU A 40 -7.17 4.73 5.67
CA LEU A 40 -6.49 5.32 4.51
C LEU A 40 -6.53 4.39 3.29
N LEU A 41 -6.20 3.11 3.47
CA LEU A 41 -6.10 2.12 2.41
C LEU A 41 -7.43 1.49 2.02
N GLY A 42 -8.38 1.36 2.93
CA GLY A 42 -9.60 0.58 2.74
C GLY A 42 -9.29 -0.85 2.30
N SER A 43 -10.16 -1.41 1.45
CA SER A 43 -10.05 -2.76 0.90
C SER A 43 -9.65 -2.80 -0.57
N ARG A 44 -9.08 -1.70 -1.09
CA ARG A 44 -8.75 -1.55 -2.52
C ARG A 44 -7.72 -2.59 -3.02
N PHE A 45 -6.93 -3.17 -2.11
CA PHE A 45 -5.96 -4.23 -2.41
C PHE A 45 -6.45 -5.64 -2.03
N GLY A 46 -7.74 -5.78 -1.72
CA GLY A 46 -8.38 -7.02 -1.27
C GLY A 46 -8.68 -7.01 0.24
N GLY A 47 -9.57 -7.91 0.66
CA GLY A 47 -10.04 -8.00 2.05
C GLY A 47 -11.55 -8.17 2.14
N ASP A 48 -12.04 -8.40 3.36
CA ASP A 48 -13.47 -8.62 3.65
C ASP A 48 -14.16 -7.37 4.22
N ASN A 49 -13.50 -6.20 4.19
CA ASN A 49 -13.92 -4.92 4.80
C ASN A 49 -14.28 -4.95 6.30
N GLN A 50 -14.30 -6.12 6.94
CA GLN A 50 -14.79 -6.34 8.29
C GLN A 50 -13.71 -6.93 9.21
N THR A 51 -13.03 -7.98 8.77
CA THR A 51 -12.06 -8.71 9.61
C THR A 51 -10.62 -8.48 9.20
N TYR A 52 -10.35 -8.37 7.90
CA TYR A 52 -9.02 -8.23 7.36
C TYR A 52 -8.99 -7.39 6.09
N PHE A 53 -7.84 -6.77 5.85
CA PHE A 53 -7.52 -6.09 4.61
C PHE A 53 -6.14 -6.54 4.14
N ASN A 54 -5.90 -6.45 2.84
CA ASN A 54 -4.63 -6.81 2.25
C ASN A 54 -3.80 -5.55 1.98
N LEU A 55 -2.48 -5.69 2.12
CA LEU A 55 -1.54 -4.66 1.70
C LEU A 55 -1.38 -4.64 0.17
N PRO A 56 -0.95 -3.53 -0.42
CA PRO A 56 -0.50 -3.52 -1.82
C PRO A 56 0.58 -4.56 -2.06
N ASN A 57 0.60 -5.18 -3.24
CA ASN A 57 1.71 -6.00 -3.70
C ASN A 57 2.56 -5.20 -4.70
N LEU A 58 3.72 -4.73 -4.24
CA LEU A 58 4.69 -3.97 -5.03
C LEU A 58 5.89 -4.83 -5.47
N ASN A 59 5.86 -6.15 -5.26
CA ASN A 59 6.93 -7.01 -5.78
C ASN A 59 6.91 -7.00 -7.31
N GLY A 60 7.97 -6.46 -7.91
CA GLY A 60 8.08 -6.27 -9.36
C GLY A 60 7.20 -5.15 -9.92
N ARG A 61 6.58 -4.31 -9.07
CA ARG A 61 5.80 -3.14 -9.48
C ARG A 61 6.42 -1.86 -8.94
N ILE A 62 6.47 -0.83 -9.79
CA ILE A 62 6.96 0.49 -9.41
C ILE A 62 5.74 1.30 -8.98
N PRO A 63 5.71 1.88 -7.77
CA PRO A 63 4.63 2.78 -7.39
C PRO A 63 4.66 4.00 -8.31
N VAL A 64 3.57 4.20 -9.05
CA VAL A 64 3.33 5.38 -9.90
C VAL A 64 2.18 6.18 -9.31
N ASP A 65 2.23 7.49 -9.46
CA ASP A 65 1.12 8.36 -9.07
C ASP A 65 -0.13 8.07 -9.91
N ALA A 66 -1.30 8.30 -9.33
CA ALA A 66 -2.56 8.08 -10.04
C ALA A 66 -2.75 9.18 -11.09
N GLY A 67 -2.68 8.82 -12.37
CA GLY A 67 -2.70 9.80 -13.45
C GLY A 67 -2.81 9.17 -14.82
N ILE A 68 -3.00 10.02 -15.83
CA ILE A 68 -3.10 9.59 -17.23
C ILE A 68 -1.75 9.89 -17.88
N SER A 69 -1.09 8.89 -18.46
CA SER A 69 0.05 9.18 -19.35
C SER A 69 -0.47 9.98 -20.54
N SER A 70 -0.06 11.24 -20.63
CA SER A 70 -0.41 12.12 -21.75
C SER A 70 0.16 11.63 -23.09
N THR A 71 1.15 10.74 -23.06
CA THR A 71 1.79 10.16 -24.26
C THR A 71 1.11 8.89 -24.75
N THR A 72 0.48 8.10 -23.87
CA THR A 72 -0.05 6.77 -24.21
C THR A 72 -1.56 6.65 -23.95
N GLY A 73 -2.17 7.61 -23.26
CA GLY A 73 -3.58 7.57 -22.84
C GLY A 73 -3.89 6.52 -21.76
N THR A 74 -2.87 5.79 -21.29
CA THR A 74 -3.02 4.79 -20.23
C THR A 74 -3.33 5.48 -18.91
N GLN A 75 -4.48 5.13 -18.31
CA GLN A 75 -4.81 5.56 -16.96
C GLN A 75 -4.11 4.65 -15.95
N TYR A 76 -3.24 5.22 -15.14
CA TYR A 76 -2.71 4.60 -13.94
C TYR A 76 -3.66 4.95 -12.79
N VAL A 77 -4.50 3.98 -12.42
CA VAL A 77 -5.36 4.12 -11.25
C VAL A 77 -4.61 3.55 -10.06
N PHE A 78 -4.69 4.24 -8.92
CA PHE A 78 -4.15 3.71 -7.68
C PHE A 78 -4.76 2.33 -7.39
N ALA A 79 -3.91 1.30 -7.38
CA ALA A 79 -4.25 -0.11 -7.14
C ALA A 79 -4.62 -1.02 -8.34
N GLN A 80 -4.36 -0.62 -9.60
CA GLN A 80 -4.52 -1.51 -10.78
C GLN A 80 -3.17 -2.02 -11.31
#